data_AF-A0A7W4TR21-F1
#
_entry.id   AF-A0A7W4TR21-F1
#
_cell.length_a   1.000
_cell.length_b   1.000
_cell.length_c   1.000
_cell.angle_alpha   90.00
_cell.angle_beta   90.00
_cell.angle_gamma   90.00
#
_symmetry.space_group_name_H-M   'P 1'
#
loop_
_entity.id
_entity.type
_entity.pdbx_description
1 polymer ?
#
loop_
_entity_poly.entity_id
_entity_poly.type
_entity_poly.pdbx_seq_one_letter_code
_entity_poly.pdbx_strand_id
1 'polypeptide(L)'
;MVASAEDVLDDARATVQYGDPPCTITGRGTVTTDDGRTAQVLLEVVGSTEGTAHPTTTVASTVVDVRTAESVTLDDVFTDPAAALADLGPVVEDVTAAQGEPVTVPEGLASEEENWATWQSGPDGLAFSF
;
A
#
# COMPACT_ATOMS: atom_id res chain seq x y z
N MET A 1 -12.92 0.39 -3.83
CA MET A 1 -12.53 1.15 -5.05
C MET A 1 -11.03 0.93 -5.15
N VAL A 2 -10.46 0.47 -6.27
CA VAL A 2 -9.04 0.03 -6.27
C VAL A 2 -8.16 1.27 -6.14
N ALA A 3 -7.54 1.48 -4.97
CA ALA A 3 -6.67 2.62 -4.73
C ALA A 3 -5.43 2.53 -5.63
N SER A 4 -5.48 3.22 -6.76
CA SER A 4 -4.35 3.40 -7.67
C SER A 4 -3.38 4.44 -7.11
N ALA A 5 -2.13 4.44 -7.59
CA ALA A 5 -1.21 5.55 -7.36
C ALA A 5 -1.78 6.91 -7.84
N GLU A 6 -2.72 6.90 -8.80
CA GLU A 6 -3.45 8.09 -9.23
C GLU A 6 -4.45 8.58 -8.19
N ASP A 7 -5.15 7.68 -7.50
CA ASP A 7 -6.12 8.05 -6.46
C ASP A 7 -5.42 8.71 -5.27
N VAL A 8 -4.23 8.22 -4.89
CA VAL A 8 -3.40 8.84 -3.84
C VAL A 8 -3.01 10.28 -4.21
N LEU A 9 -2.68 10.53 -5.49
CA LEU A 9 -2.33 11.87 -5.97
C LEU A 9 -3.55 12.79 -6.06
N ASP A 10 -4.70 12.27 -6.43
CA ASP A 10 -5.93 13.06 -6.56
C ASP A 10 -6.53 13.41 -5.19
N ASP A 11 -6.49 12.49 -4.21
CA ASP A 11 -6.82 12.81 -2.81
C ASP A 11 -5.85 13.85 -2.24
N ALA A 12 -4.55 13.73 -2.52
CA ALA A 12 -3.57 14.72 -2.10
C ALA A 12 -3.83 16.11 -2.73
N ARG A 13 -4.33 16.18 -3.97
CA ARG A 13 -4.70 17.46 -4.61
C ARG A 13 -6.00 18.03 -4.08
N ALA A 14 -6.99 17.19 -3.79
CA ALA A 14 -8.30 17.61 -3.32
C ALA A 14 -8.26 18.29 -1.95
N THR A 15 -7.20 18.07 -1.17
CA THR A 15 -7.03 18.62 0.17
C THR A 15 -6.37 20.01 0.21
N VAL A 16 -5.82 20.52 -0.90
CA VAL A 16 -5.08 21.80 -0.92
C VAL A 16 -6.02 23.00 -1.13
N GLN A 17 -5.96 23.98 -0.22
CA GLN A 17 -6.74 25.22 -0.24
C GLN A 17 -5.86 26.46 -0.46
N TYR A 18 -6.48 27.52 -0.99
CA TYR A 18 -5.81 28.82 -1.14
C TYR A 18 -5.51 29.44 0.23
N GLY A 19 -4.23 29.65 0.53
CA GLY A 19 -3.75 30.15 1.82
C GLY A 19 -3.11 29.09 2.71
N ASP A 20 -3.10 27.82 2.28
CA ASP A 20 -2.37 26.78 2.99
C ASP A 20 -0.85 27.06 3.01
N PRO A 21 -0.17 26.71 4.10
CA PRO A 21 1.28 26.78 4.16
C PRO A 21 1.92 25.93 3.04
N PRO A 22 3.10 26.33 2.53
CA PRO A 22 3.77 25.60 1.46
C PRO A 22 3.87 24.10 1.75
N CYS A 23 3.44 23.28 0.78
CA CYS A 23 3.53 21.84 0.82
C CYS A 23 4.53 21.35 -0.23
N THR A 24 5.42 20.45 0.17
CA THR A 24 6.33 19.73 -0.72
C THR A 24 5.93 18.27 -0.75
N ILE A 25 5.67 17.75 -1.96
CA ILE A 25 5.42 16.33 -2.20
C ILE A 25 6.58 15.78 -3.02
N THR A 26 7.21 14.72 -2.52
CA THR A 26 8.25 13.96 -3.23
C THR A 26 7.86 12.50 -3.34
N GLY A 27 8.02 11.89 -4.52
CA GLY A 27 7.71 10.49 -4.74
C GLY A 27 8.91 9.69 -5.25
N ARG A 28 9.05 8.45 -4.82
CA ARG A 28 10.00 7.47 -5.36
C ARG A 28 9.27 6.18 -5.72
N GLY A 29 9.32 5.82 -7.00
CA GLY A 29 8.85 4.53 -7.49
C GLY A 29 10.01 3.54 -7.63
N THR A 30 9.82 2.32 -7.12
CA THR A 30 10.71 1.18 -7.36
C THR A 30 9.99 0.15 -8.21
N VAL A 31 10.60 -0.25 -9.32
CA VAL A 31 10.07 -1.29 -10.19
C VAL A 31 10.76 -2.62 -9.88
N THR A 32 9.96 -3.64 -9.56
CA THR A 32 10.43 -5.00 -9.31
C THR A 32 9.81 -5.95 -10.33
N THR A 33 10.64 -6.78 -10.95
CA THR A 33 10.18 -7.92 -11.77
C THR A 33 10.57 -9.19 -11.04
N ASP A 34 9.61 -9.82 -10.39
CA ASP A 34 9.90 -10.81 -9.36
C ASP A 34 10.02 -12.25 -9.90
N ASP A 35 9.18 -12.61 -10.88
CA ASP A 35 9.08 -13.99 -11.38
C ASP A 35 8.97 -14.11 -12.91
N GLY A 36 9.12 -12.98 -13.63
CA GLY A 36 8.92 -12.90 -15.09
C GLY A 36 7.45 -13.02 -15.52
N ARG A 37 6.51 -13.06 -14.58
CA ARG A 37 5.05 -12.99 -14.82
C ARG A 37 4.48 -11.66 -14.37
N THR A 38 5.09 -11.02 -13.39
CA THR A 38 4.66 -9.71 -12.88
C THR A 38 5.71 -8.63 -13.08
N ALA A 39 5.23 -7.42 -13.38
CA ALA A 39 5.95 -6.17 -13.20
C ALA A 39 5.24 -5.37 -12.11
N GLN A 40 5.97 -4.98 -11.09
CA GLN A 40 5.40 -4.42 -9.87
C GLN A 40 6.01 -3.06 -9.59
N VAL A 41 5.22 -2.10 -9.17
CA VAL A 41 5.70 -0.77 -8.74
C VAL A 41 5.34 -0.60 -7.29
N LEU A 42 6.33 -0.27 -6.45
CA LEU A 42 6.10 0.28 -5.12
C LEU A 42 6.41 1.78 -5.16
N LEU A 43 5.42 2.59 -4.84
CA LEU A 43 5.52 4.04 -4.79
C LEU A 43 5.51 4.51 -3.34
N GLU A 44 6.58 5.15 -2.92
CA GLU A 44 6.65 5.89 -1.67
C GLU A 44 6.45 7.38 -1.96
N VAL A 45 5.45 8.01 -1.31
CA VAL A 45 5.16 9.43 -1.41
C VAL A 45 5.36 10.07 -0.04
N VAL A 46 6.20 11.08 0.01
CA VAL A 46 6.48 11.86 1.22
C VAL A 46 5.94 13.27 1.03
N GLY A 47 4.94 13.63 1.83
CA GLY A 47 4.38 14.97 1.92
C GLY A 47 4.92 15.71 3.15
N SER A 48 5.33 16.96 2.99
CA SER A 48 5.76 17.82 4.09
C SER A 48 5.10 19.19 3.96
N THR A 49 4.57 19.69 5.06
CA THR A 49 3.90 20.99 5.12
C THR A 49 4.66 21.89 6.07
N GLU A 50 4.94 23.12 5.66
CA GLU A 50 5.70 24.06 6.51
C GLU A 50 4.99 24.28 7.85
N GLY A 51 5.76 24.19 8.95
CA GLY A 51 5.24 24.38 10.30
C GLY A 51 4.66 23.12 10.96
N THR A 52 4.62 21.97 10.29
CA THR A 52 4.26 20.69 10.92
C THR A 52 5.48 20.02 11.56
N ALA A 53 5.23 19.09 12.49
CA ALA A 53 6.29 18.44 13.28
C ALA A 53 7.13 17.44 12.47
N HIS A 54 6.53 16.77 11.48
CA HIS A 54 7.18 15.78 10.63
C HIS A 54 6.43 15.64 9.30
N PRO A 55 7.10 15.08 8.26
CA PRO A 55 6.43 14.67 7.04
C PRO A 55 5.47 13.48 7.29
N THR A 56 4.57 13.26 6.34
CA THR A 56 3.74 12.06 6.22
C THR A 56 4.25 11.25 5.04
N THR A 57 4.46 9.95 5.26
CA THR A 57 4.80 8.99 4.21
C THR A 57 3.58 8.14 3.90
N THR A 58 3.29 7.94 2.62
CA THR A 58 2.27 7.04 2.10
C THR A 58 2.93 6.07 1.13
N VAL A 59 2.59 4.79 1.24
CA VAL A 59 3.04 3.76 0.30
C VAL A 59 1.85 3.23 -0.49
N ALA A 60 2.05 3.01 -1.78
CA ALA A 60 1.08 2.39 -2.67
C ALA A 60 1.80 1.43 -3.62
N SER A 61 1.13 0.39 -4.06
CA SER A 61 1.70 -0.52 -5.06
C SER A 61 0.72 -0.81 -6.21
N THR A 62 1.29 -1.28 -7.31
CA THR A 62 0.53 -1.94 -8.37
C THR A 62 1.30 -3.15 -8.87
N VAL A 63 0.59 -4.23 -9.13
CA VAL A 63 1.13 -5.49 -9.68
C VAL A 63 0.47 -5.69 -11.03
N VAL A 64 1.27 -5.87 -12.08
CA VAL A 64 0.78 -6.01 -13.45
C VAL A 64 1.24 -7.34 -14.02
N ASP A 65 0.33 -8.13 -14.60
CA ASP A 65 0.67 -9.32 -15.37
C ASP A 65 1.33 -8.90 -16.68
N VAL A 66 2.57 -9.30 -16.91
CA VAL A 66 3.36 -8.87 -18.07
C VAL A 66 2.84 -9.44 -19.40
N ARG A 67 1.98 -10.46 -19.36
CA ARG A 67 1.43 -11.14 -20.54
C ARG A 67 0.20 -10.43 -21.06
N THR A 68 -0.63 -9.92 -20.16
CA THR A 68 -1.90 -9.24 -20.49
C THR A 68 -1.81 -7.72 -20.36
N ALA A 69 -0.81 -7.21 -19.63
CA ALA A 69 -0.70 -5.82 -19.21
C ALA A 69 -1.89 -5.35 -18.35
N GLU A 70 -2.55 -6.29 -17.66
CA GLU A 70 -3.64 -6.02 -16.73
C GLU A 70 -3.13 -6.04 -15.29
N SER A 71 -3.74 -5.23 -14.43
CA SER A 71 -3.47 -5.26 -13.00
C SER A 71 -3.92 -6.58 -12.39
N VAL A 72 -3.14 -7.11 -11.47
CA VAL A 72 -3.49 -8.25 -10.61
C VAL A 72 -3.98 -7.68 -9.29
N THR A 73 -5.19 -8.06 -8.88
CA THR A 73 -5.78 -7.67 -7.58
C THR A 73 -5.77 -8.83 -6.59
N LEU A 74 -6.19 -8.59 -5.35
CA LEU A 74 -6.32 -9.65 -4.36
C LEU A 74 -7.44 -10.64 -4.71
N ASP A 75 -8.50 -10.20 -5.40
CA ASP A 75 -9.52 -11.09 -6.00
C ASP A 75 -8.94 -12.10 -7.01
N ASP A 76 -7.87 -11.73 -7.72
CA ASP A 76 -7.20 -12.64 -8.65
C ASP A 76 -6.32 -13.67 -7.92
N VAL A 77 -5.87 -13.33 -6.71
CA VAL A 77 -4.93 -14.12 -5.92
C VAL A 77 -5.65 -15.06 -4.96
N PHE A 78 -6.74 -14.60 -4.33
CA PHE A 78 -7.51 -15.35 -3.35
C PHE A 78 -8.90 -15.69 -3.87
N THR A 79 -9.33 -16.94 -3.67
CA THR A 79 -10.70 -17.36 -3.96
C THR A 79 -11.75 -16.60 -3.13
N ASP A 80 -11.41 -16.21 -1.91
CA ASP A 80 -12.22 -15.40 -1.00
C ASP A 80 -11.27 -14.42 -0.27
N PRO A 81 -11.08 -13.20 -0.80
CA PRO A 81 -10.16 -12.23 -0.23
C PRO A 81 -10.51 -11.86 1.20
N ALA A 82 -11.79 -11.62 1.51
CA ALA A 82 -12.20 -11.22 2.85
C ALA A 82 -11.86 -12.30 3.90
N ALA A 83 -12.12 -13.57 3.59
CA ALA A 83 -11.74 -14.67 4.48
C ALA A 83 -10.22 -14.80 4.61
N ALA A 84 -9.47 -14.71 3.51
CA ALA A 84 -8.02 -14.79 3.53
C ALA A 84 -7.38 -13.66 4.36
N LEU A 85 -7.85 -12.43 4.20
CA LEU A 85 -7.36 -11.27 4.93
C LEU A 85 -7.73 -11.35 6.43
N ALA A 86 -8.91 -11.86 6.76
CA ALA A 86 -9.30 -12.11 8.16
C ALA A 86 -8.38 -13.15 8.84
N ASP A 87 -7.89 -14.14 8.09
CA ASP A 87 -6.93 -15.12 8.59
C ASP A 87 -5.50 -14.54 8.70
N LEU A 88 -5.13 -13.57 7.85
CA LEU A 88 -3.81 -12.94 7.85
C LEU A 88 -3.63 -11.90 8.97
N GLY A 89 -4.67 -11.15 9.33
CA GLY A 89 -4.62 -10.12 10.38
C GLY A 89 -3.96 -10.59 11.68
N PRO A 90 -4.41 -11.69 12.30
CA PRO A 90 -3.79 -12.24 13.51
C PRO A 90 -2.33 -12.66 13.33
N VAL A 91 -1.95 -13.15 12.14
CA VAL A 91 -0.56 -13.52 11.84
C VAL A 91 0.34 -12.28 11.86
N VAL A 92 -0.13 -11.17 11.29
CA VAL A 92 0.60 -9.89 11.32
C VAL A 92 0.76 -9.40 12.75
N GLU A 93 -0.32 -9.42 13.55
CA GLU A 93 -0.27 -9.02 14.97
C GLU A 93 0.75 -9.84 15.77
N ASP A 94 0.75 -11.17 15.60
CA ASP A 94 1.69 -12.06 16.28
C ASP A 94 3.14 -11.78 15.87
N VAL A 95 3.39 -11.59 14.56
CA VAL A 95 4.73 -11.33 14.02
C VAL A 95 5.29 -10.01 14.53
N THR A 96 4.50 -8.93 14.48
CA THR A 96 4.97 -7.59 14.90
C THR A 96 5.11 -7.50 16.42
N ALA A 97 4.22 -8.14 17.18
CA ALA A 97 4.37 -8.28 18.63
C ALA A 97 5.65 -9.03 19.02
N ALA A 98 5.99 -10.12 18.31
CA ALA A 98 7.23 -10.86 18.52
C ALA A 98 8.49 -10.05 18.19
N GLN A 99 8.38 -9.06 17.29
CA GLN A 99 9.45 -8.13 16.93
C GLN A 99 9.55 -6.93 17.90
N GLY A 100 8.61 -6.79 18.84
CA GLY A 100 8.57 -5.68 19.79
C GLY A 100 7.90 -4.41 19.24
N GLU A 101 7.20 -4.52 18.12
CA GLU A 101 6.49 -3.43 17.44
C GLU A 101 5.00 -3.76 17.32
N PRO A 102 4.26 -3.91 18.44
CA PRO A 102 2.86 -4.34 18.38
C PRO A 102 2.00 -3.34 17.59
N VAL A 103 1.03 -3.88 16.86
CA VAL A 103 0.03 -3.07 16.15
C VAL A 103 -0.73 -2.19 17.13
N THR A 104 -0.78 -0.90 16.86
CA THR A 104 -1.46 0.09 17.72
C THR A 104 -2.80 0.57 17.15
N VAL A 105 -3.07 0.25 15.87
CA VAL A 105 -4.26 0.64 15.11
C VAL A 105 -4.82 -0.62 14.44
N PRO A 106 -5.49 -1.52 15.21
CA PRO A 106 -5.94 -2.83 14.71
C PRO A 106 -7.00 -2.73 13.61
N GLU A 107 -7.74 -1.62 13.53
CA GLU A 107 -8.65 -1.34 12.41
C GLU A 107 -7.93 -1.28 11.06
N GLY A 108 -6.63 -0.95 11.04
CA GLY A 108 -5.79 -1.01 9.85
C GLY A 108 -5.50 -2.42 9.35
N LEU A 109 -5.89 -3.45 10.10
CA LEU A 109 -5.81 -4.87 9.68
C LEU A 109 -7.20 -5.49 9.46
N ALA A 110 -8.27 -4.69 9.45
CA ALA A 110 -9.59 -5.21 9.09
C ALA A 110 -9.55 -5.85 7.70
N SER A 111 -10.40 -6.86 7.46
CA SER A 111 -10.46 -7.65 6.23
C SER A 111 -11.10 -6.90 5.06
N GLU A 112 -10.68 -5.66 4.86
CA GLU A 112 -11.10 -4.76 3.79
C GLU A 112 -9.92 -4.63 2.83
N GLU A 113 -10.14 -4.85 1.54
CA GLU A 113 -9.02 -4.86 0.56
C GLU A 113 -8.19 -3.58 0.58
N GLU A 114 -8.81 -2.44 0.88
CA GLU A 114 -8.16 -1.13 0.94
C GLU A 114 -7.06 -1.09 2.01
N ASN A 115 -7.23 -1.82 3.12
CA ASN A 115 -6.21 -1.95 4.18
C ASN A 115 -5.02 -2.82 3.77
N TRP A 116 -5.19 -3.67 2.75
CA TRP A 116 -4.19 -4.64 2.29
C TRP A 116 -3.75 -4.35 0.85
N ALA A 117 -4.11 -3.19 0.30
CA ALA A 117 -3.93 -2.83 -1.10
C ALA A 117 -2.44 -2.68 -1.48
N THR A 118 -1.59 -2.34 -0.52
CA THR A 118 -0.15 -2.24 -0.75
C THR A 118 0.52 -3.59 -0.55
N TRP A 119 0.56 -4.37 -1.62
CA TRP A 119 1.22 -5.67 -1.64
C TRP A 119 2.07 -5.89 -2.88
N GLN A 120 2.98 -6.86 -2.79
CA GLN A 120 3.84 -7.32 -3.88
C GLN A 120 3.95 -8.85 -3.85
N SER A 121 4.05 -9.48 -5.01
CA SER A 121 4.42 -10.91 -5.10
C SER A 121 5.94 -11.07 -5.01
N GLY A 122 6.36 -12.07 -4.25
CA GLY A 122 7.72 -12.55 -4.05
C GLY A 122 7.85 -14.04 -4.46
N PRO A 123 9.07 -14.58 -4.59
CA PRO A 123 9.27 -16.01 -4.84
C PRO A 123 8.74 -16.90 -3.71
N ASP A 124 8.64 -16.36 -2.49
CA ASP A 124 8.22 -17.06 -1.29
C ASP A 124 6.75 -16.79 -0.90
N GLY A 125 6.03 -15.93 -1.64
CA GLY A 125 4.64 -15.58 -1.33
C GLY A 125 4.33 -14.09 -1.53
N LEU A 126 3.37 -13.56 -0.76
CA LEU A 126 2.98 -12.15 -0.81
C LEU A 126 3.70 -11.36 0.28
N ALA A 127 4.09 -10.13 -0.02
CA ALA A 127 4.59 -9.15 0.93
C ALA A 127 3.61 -7.97 0.99
N PHE A 128 3.12 -7.66 2.20
CA PHE A 128 2.25 -6.50 2.46
C PHE A 128 3.08 -5.39 3.12
N SER A 129 2.77 -4.12 2.79
CA SER A 129 3.39 -2.94 3.40
C SER A 129 2.33 -2.04 4.02
N PHE A 130 2.64 -1.47 5.19
CA PHE A 130 1.75 -0.63 6.00
C PHE A 130 2.47 0.65 6.42
#